data_AF-A0A1V6K7W9-F1
#
_entry.id   AF-A0A1V6K7W9-F1
#
_cell.length_a   1.000
_cell.length_b   1.000
_cell.length_c   1.000
_cell.angle_alpha   90.00
_cell.angle_beta   90.00
_cell.angle_gamma   90.00
#
_symmetry.space_group_name_H-M   'P 1'
#
loop_
_entity.id
_entity.type
_entity.pdbx_description
1 polymer ?
#
loop_
_entity_poly.entity_id
_entity_poly.type
_entity_poly.pdbx_seq_one_letter_code
_entity_poly.pdbx_strand_id
1 'polypeptide(L)'
;MKQCAKSFAQTDLSQKSGYEFYFAEPLIEFGAEKKENHNFDLFLYNEGENRAIFVECKSSITDVKKTLREVGLSRGLVLEKADYLSGILDIDLDPDRFEYVLCINEKDKMKVIDSMKAQGQKPHPKYDINQIKVWIYAPRSQLIQLLLECSHENSALNEMLHAGFGDQNLHRQYELPYCYSTHPYRLIQLAIVGECYRKNLFDDSIEDPKVIEKSAVLLTLMNNISLGAPEELKIQLVTEKLRIVLEYGQKYQLFDEIDADAIRLNCRGTKLRAVLENIEEKFISRWVDEKTSAEGEKLALEDYWESAMRNQATLFQFSEREDTSLEREDSDS
;
A
#
# COMPACT_ATOMS: atom_id res chain seq x y z
N MET A 1 -8.66 0.55 18.39
CA MET A 1 -9.14 0.35 17.01
C MET A 1 -8.32 1.30 16.14
N LYS A 2 -7.31 0.79 15.43
CA LYS A 2 -6.51 1.64 14.52
C LYS A 2 -7.44 1.96 13.36
N GLN A 3 -8.02 3.17 13.33
CA GLN A 3 -8.85 3.61 12.20
C GLN A 3 -7.93 3.76 10.98
N CYS A 4 -7.66 2.65 10.31
CA CYS A 4 -6.81 2.65 9.14
C CYS A 4 -7.67 3.06 7.95
N ALA A 5 -7.33 4.21 7.38
CA ALA A 5 -7.22 4.36 5.93
C ALA A 5 -8.49 4.33 5.06
N LYS A 6 -9.70 4.16 5.59
CA LYS A 6 -10.91 4.36 4.76
C LYS A 6 -10.95 5.80 4.26
N SER A 7 -11.07 6.00 2.96
CA SER A 7 -11.51 7.29 2.42
C SER A 7 -12.90 7.57 2.98
N PHE A 8 -12.98 8.41 4.00
CA PHE A 8 -14.25 8.85 4.61
C PHE A 8 -15.11 9.71 3.67
N ALA A 9 -14.70 9.85 2.40
CA ALA A 9 -15.51 10.43 1.36
C ALA A 9 -16.68 9.51 1.03
N GLN A 10 -17.90 10.00 1.25
CA GLN A 10 -19.09 9.42 0.63
C GLN A 10 -19.06 9.75 -0.86
N THR A 11 -18.38 8.90 -1.63
CA THR A 11 -18.32 9.02 -3.09
C THR A 11 -19.47 8.27 -3.74
N ASP A 12 -19.83 8.69 -4.97
CA ASP A 12 -20.75 7.92 -5.82
C ASP A 12 -20.28 6.47 -6.01
N LEU A 13 -18.95 6.23 -6.06
CA LEU A 13 -18.35 4.89 -6.11
C LEU A 13 -18.72 4.07 -4.87
N SER A 14 -18.43 4.60 -3.68
CA SER A 14 -18.75 3.95 -2.40
C SER A 14 -20.25 3.68 -2.27
N GLN A 15 -21.09 4.67 -2.56
CA GLN A 15 -22.55 4.54 -2.40
C GLN A 15 -23.18 3.53 -3.35
N LYS A 16 -22.70 3.43 -4.59
CA LYS A 16 -23.31 2.58 -5.62
C LYS A 16 -22.69 1.19 -5.68
N SER A 17 -21.36 1.08 -5.57
CA SER A 17 -20.67 -0.22 -5.70
C SER A 17 -20.13 -0.79 -4.40
N GLY A 18 -20.17 -0.04 -3.29
CA GLY A 18 -19.59 -0.44 -2.01
C GLY A 18 -18.05 -0.41 -1.97
N TYR A 19 -17.40 -0.01 -3.06
CA TYR A 19 -15.94 0.13 -3.11
C TYR A 19 -15.52 1.49 -2.59
N GLU A 20 -14.56 1.50 -1.69
CA GLU A 20 -13.97 2.71 -1.16
C GLU A 20 -12.49 2.75 -1.47
N PHE A 21 -11.94 3.96 -1.50
CA PHE A 21 -10.52 4.17 -1.63
C PHE A 21 -9.84 3.95 -0.28
N TYR A 22 -8.79 3.14 -0.23
CA TYR A 22 -8.08 2.85 1.01
C TYR A 22 -6.60 3.31 0.97
N PHE A 23 -5.83 2.99 -0.08
CA PHE A 23 -4.39 3.34 -0.12
C PHE A 23 -4.00 3.95 -1.47
N ALA A 24 -3.09 4.92 -1.41
CA ALA A 24 -2.17 5.19 -2.50
C ALA A 24 -0.86 4.44 -2.22
N GLU A 25 -0.36 3.72 -3.21
CA GLU A 25 0.90 2.98 -3.15
C GLU A 25 0.94 1.93 -2.00
N PRO A 26 0.06 0.91 -1.96
CA PRO A 26 -0.16 0.02 -0.80
C PRO A 26 1.07 -0.77 -0.31
N LEU A 27 2.08 -0.99 -1.17
CA LEU A 27 3.32 -1.71 -0.85
C LEU A 27 4.58 -0.89 -1.14
N ILE A 28 4.53 0.42 -0.88
CA ILE A 28 5.60 1.37 -1.24
C ILE A 28 6.94 0.99 -0.59
N GLU A 29 6.90 0.44 0.61
CA GLU A 29 8.04 0.04 1.43
C GLU A 29 8.87 -1.06 0.76
N PHE A 30 8.24 -1.88 -0.08
CA PHE A 30 8.89 -2.97 -0.80
C PHE A 30 9.32 -2.58 -2.21
N GLY A 31 8.91 -1.41 -2.72
CA GLY A 31 9.17 -0.99 -4.11
C GLY A 31 10.65 -0.87 -4.48
N ALA A 32 11.54 -0.69 -3.49
CA ALA A 32 12.99 -0.58 -3.69
C ALA A 32 13.78 -1.83 -3.25
N GLU A 33 13.13 -2.82 -2.61
CA GLU A 33 13.81 -4.01 -2.07
C GLU A 33 14.45 -4.85 -3.18
N LYS A 34 13.78 -4.94 -4.33
CA LYS A 34 14.27 -5.60 -5.54
C LYS A 34 13.98 -4.74 -6.75
N LYS A 35 14.87 -4.77 -7.75
CA LYS A 35 14.75 -4.00 -9.00
C LYS A 35 13.46 -4.29 -9.79
N GLU A 36 12.82 -5.43 -9.54
CA GLU A 36 11.58 -5.86 -10.18
C GLU A 36 10.34 -5.70 -9.29
N ASN A 37 10.50 -5.17 -8.07
CA ASN A 37 9.36 -4.88 -7.22
C ASN A 37 8.66 -3.64 -7.75
N HIS A 38 7.42 -3.85 -8.19
CA HIS A 38 6.53 -2.80 -8.65
C HIS A 38 5.35 -2.73 -7.68
N ASN A 39 4.93 -1.52 -7.35
CA ASN A 39 3.79 -1.27 -6.48
C ASN A 39 2.64 -0.75 -7.35
N PHE A 40 1.40 -1.03 -6.95
CA PHE A 40 0.24 -0.42 -7.57
C PHE A 40 0.07 1.02 -7.10
N ASP A 41 -0.55 1.87 -7.91
CA ASP A 41 -0.81 3.26 -7.52
C ASP A 41 -1.95 3.38 -6.50
N LEU A 42 -3.00 2.57 -6.63
CA LEU A 42 -4.20 2.67 -5.79
C LEU A 42 -4.68 1.28 -5.31
N PHE A 43 -5.33 1.27 -4.15
CA PHE A 43 -6.04 0.14 -3.61
C PHE A 43 -7.46 0.55 -3.20
N LEU A 44 -8.44 -0.14 -3.77
CA LEU A 44 -9.85 -0.02 -3.44
C LEU A 44 -10.29 -1.30 -2.73
N TYR A 45 -11.16 -1.17 -1.73
CA TYR A 45 -11.67 -2.31 -1.00
C TYR A 45 -13.17 -2.18 -0.76
N ASN A 46 -13.87 -3.29 -0.86
CA ASN A 46 -15.28 -3.43 -0.52
C ASN A 46 -15.38 -4.34 0.72
N GLU A 47 -15.62 -3.72 1.87
CA GLU A 47 -15.77 -4.41 3.16
C GLU A 47 -16.93 -5.42 3.15
N GLY A 48 -18.06 -5.08 2.51
CA GLY A 48 -19.25 -5.92 2.51
C GLY A 48 -19.08 -7.23 1.76
N GLU A 49 -18.22 -7.24 0.74
CA GLU A 49 -17.96 -8.43 -0.10
C GLU A 49 -16.58 -9.06 0.14
N ASN A 50 -15.74 -8.45 0.98
CA ASN A 50 -14.30 -8.76 1.13
C ASN A 50 -13.59 -8.88 -0.22
N ARG A 51 -13.61 -7.79 -0.99
CA ARG A 51 -13.00 -7.74 -2.33
C ARG A 51 -12.07 -6.57 -2.44
N ALA A 52 -10.92 -6.80 -3.08
CA ALA A 52 -9.90 -5.79 -3.28
C ALA A 52 -9.62 -5.57 -4.76
N ILE A 53 -9.41 -4.31 -5.13
CA ILE A 53 -8.96 -3.90 -6.46
C ILE A 53 -7.66 -3.13 -6.31
N PHE A 54 -6.61 -3.61 -6.95
CA PHE A 54 -5.32 -2.94 -7.07
C PHE A 54 -5.22 -2.27 -8.44
N VAL A 55 -5.00 -0.97 -8.49
CA VAL A 55 -5.05 -0.18 -9.73
C VAL A 55 -3.70 0.46 -10.02
N GLU A 56 -3.18 0.20 -11.22
CA GLU A 56 -2.01 0.86 -11.79
C GLU A 56 -2.47 1.93 -12.79
N CYS A 57 -2.01 3.16 -12.66
CA CYS A 57 -2.45 4.31 -13.46
C CYS A 57 -1.34 4.78 -14.41
N LYS A 58 -1.59 4.74 -15.73
CA LYS A 58 -0.66 5.24 -16.75
C LYS A 58 -1.25 6.40 -17.55
N SER A 59 -0.59 7.57 -17.45
CA SER A 59 -0.92 8.78 -18.23
C SER A 59 -0.51 8.66 -19.71
N SER A 60 0.45 7.79 -20.02
CA SER A 60 0.80 7.39 -21.38
C SER A 60 1.52 6.05 -21.39
N ILE A 61 1.31 5.24 -22.43
CA ILE A 61 2.01 3.96 -22.62
C ILE A 61 2.85 4.00 -23.90
N THR A 62 4.16 3.85 -23.72
CA THR A 62 5.13 3.71 -24.82
C THR A 62 5.34 2.26 -25.20
N ASP A 63 5.50 1.36 -24.22
CA ASP A 63 5.63 -0.10 -24.42
C ASP A 63 4.57 -0.85 -23.61
N VAL A 64 3.49 -1.23 -24.31
CA VAL A 64 2.35 -1.95 -23.73
C VAL A 64 2.76 -3.31 -23.16
N LYS A 65 3.69 -4.02 -23.80
CA LYS A 65 4.11 -5.36 -23.35
C LYS A 65 4.90 -5.26 -22.05
N LYS A 66 5.75 -4.24 -21.93
CA LYS A 66 6.48 -3.94 -20.71
C LYS A 66 5.52 -3.59 -19.58
N THR A 67 4.59 -2.66 -19.82
CA THR A 67 3.60 -2.23 -18.81
C THR A 67 2.76 -3.40 -18.30
N LEU A 68 2.23 -4.27 -19.17
CA LEU A 68 1.43 -5.42 -18.74
C LEU A 68 2.27 -6.45 -17.97
N ARG A 69 3.55 -6.63 -18.32
CA ARG A 69 4.47 -7.45 -17.53
C ARG A 69 4.71 -6.85 -16.14
N GLU A 70 4.90 -5.54 -16.05
CA GLU A 70 5.09 -4.84 -14.76
C GLU A 70 3.88 -5.03 -13.85
N VAL A 71 2.65 -4.91 -14.37
CA VAL A 71 1.42 -5.21 -13.60
C VAL A 71 1.43 -6.65 -13.07
N GLY A 72 1.86 -7.62 -13.90
CA GLY A 72 2.00 -9.01 -13.47
C GLY A 72 3.04 -9.22 -12.35
N LEU A 73 4.14 -8.46 -12.39
CA LEU A 73 5.15 -8.46 -11.31
C LEU A 73 4.60 -7.82 -10.03
N SER A 74 3.90 -6.69 -10.14
CA SER A 74 3.23 -6.04 -9.00
C SER A 74 2.23 -6.99 -8.33
N ARG A 75 1.46 -7.74 -9.13
CA ARG A 75 0.56 -8.78 -8.62
C ARG A 75 1.30 -9.83 -7.78
N GLY A 76 2.44 -10.32 -8.27
CA GLY A 76 3.26 -11.28 -7.53
C GLY A 76 3.65 -10.76 -6.15
N LEU A 77 4.07 -9.49 -6.09
CA LEU A 77 4.41 -8.83 -4.82
C LEU A 77 3.19 -8.67 -3.90
N VAL A 78 2.02 -8.30 -4.44
CA VAL A 78 0.78 -8.20 -3.66
C VAL A 78 0.41 -9.52 -3.02
N LEU A 79 0.47 -10.62 -3.78
CA LEU A 79 0.18 -11.96 -3.25
C LEU A 79 1.19 -12.38 -2.19
N GLU A 80 2.49 -12.10 -2.40
CA GLU A 80 3.54 -12.36 -1.42
C GLU A 80 3.33 -11.58 -0.11
N LYS A 81 2.83 -10.35 -0.19
CA LYS A 81 2.67 -9.42 0.95
C LYS A 81 1.21 -9.28 1.41
N ALA A 82 0.34 -10.23 1.09
CA ALA A 82 -1.08 -10.17 1.46
C ALA A 82 -1.27 -10.10 2.99
N ASP A 83 -0.59 -10.96 3.76
CA ASP A 83 -0.64 -10.96 5.23
C ASP A 83 -0.16 -9.64 5.83
N TYR A 84 0.83 -9.01 5.20
CA TYR A 84 1.31 -7.70 5.62
C TYR A 84 0.25 -6.61 5.39
N LEU A 85 -0.41 -6.61 4.23
CA LEU A 85 -1.52 -5.70 3.95
C LEU A 85 -2.67 -5.92 4.93
N SER A 86 -3.06 -7.17 5.19
CA SER A 86 -4.07 -7.52 6.19
C SER A 86 -3.72 -6.96 7.57
N GLY A 87 -2.46 -7.10 7.99
CA GLY A 87 -1.97 -6.58 9.26
C GLY A 87 -1.94 -5.04 9.36
N ILE A 88 -1.65 -4.33 8.26
CA ILE A 88 -1.75 -2.85 8.24
C ILE A 88 -3.21 -2.41 8.32
N LEU A 89 -4.08 -3.10 7.59
CA LEU A 89 -5.49 -2.76 7.46
C LEU A 89 -6.31 -3.14 8.69
N ASP A 90 -5.83 -4.12 9.47
CA ASP A 90 -6.64 -4.80 10.49
C ASP A 90 -7.88 -5.48 9.86
N ILE A 91 -7.70 -6.02 8.65
CA ILE A 91 -8.73 -6.66 7.83
C ILE A 91 -8.13 -7.97 7.30
N ASP A 92 -8.87 -9.07 7.40
CA ASP A 92 -8.48 -10.34 6.81
C ASP A 92 -8.79 -10.35 5.30
N LEU A 93 -7.80 -9.91 4.51
CA LEU A 93 -7.94 -9.86 3.06
C LEU A 93 -7.87 -11.28 2.47
N ASP A 94 -8.76 -11.57 1.52
CA ASP A 94 -8.78 -12.82 0.76
C ASP A 94 -8.05 -12.65 -0.59
N PRO A 95 -6.83 -13.22 -0.77
CA PRO A 95 -6.07 -13.10 -2.01
C PRO A 95 -6.77 -13.66 -3.26
N ASP A 96 -7.68 -14.62 -3.09
CA ASP A 96 -8.45 -15.20 -4.19
C ASP A 96 -9.50 -14.21 -4.74
N ARG A 97 -9.80 -13.14 -3.98
CA ARG A 97 -10.74 -12.08 -4.35
C ARG A 97 -10.04 -10.80 -4.81
N PHE A 98 -8.73 -10.85 -5.09
CA PHE A 98 -7.98 -9.71 -5.59
C PHE A 98 -8.16 -9.54 -7.10
N GLU A 99 -8.57 -8.35 -7.50
CA GLU A 99 -8.64 -7.95 -8.90
C GLU A 99 -7.52 -6.94 -9.20
N TYR A 100 -6.88 -7.06 -10.36
CA TYR A 100 -5.78 -6.20 -10.77
C TYR A 100 -6.19 -5.40 -12.01
N VAL A 101 -6.03 -4.09 -11.94
CA VAL A 101 -6.51 -3.15 -12.94
C VAL A 101 -5.34 -2.33 -13.49
N LEU A 102 -5.27 -2.23 -14.81
CA LEU A 102 -4.47 -1.21 -15.50
C LEU A 102 -5.42 -0.10 -15.98
N CYS A 103 -5.34 1.08 -15.35
CA CYS A 103 -6.02 2.29 -15.76
C CYS A 103 -5.16 3.08 -16.74
N ILE A 104 -5.67 3.30 -17.96
CA ILE A 104 -4.92 3.91 -19.06
C ILE A 104 -5.62 5.16 -19.58
N ASN A 105 -4.86 6.06 -20.18
CA ASN A 105 -5.43 7.15 -20.96
C ASN A 105 -6.12 6.62 -22.24
N GLU A 106 -7.29 7.19 -22.58
CA GLU A 106 -8.08 6.85 -23.78
C GLU A 106 -7.26 6.84 -25.07
N LYS A 107 -6.26 7.73 -25.21
CA LYS A 107 -5.39 7.78 -26.39
C LYS A 107 -4.61 6.49 -26.64
N ASP A 108 -4.36 5.70 -25.59
CA ASP A 108 -3.58 4.45 -25.65
C ASP A 108 -4.49 3.20 -25.73
N LYS A 109 -5.81 3.37 -25.70
CA LYS A 109 -6.82 2.29 -25.74
C LYS A 109 -6.56 1.28 -26.86
N MET A 110 -6.41 1.74 -28.09
CA MET A 110 -6.24 0.84 -29.25
C MET A 110 -4.94 0.04 -29.16
N LYS A 111 -3.84 0.67 -28.71
CA LYS A 111 -2.55 -0.01 -28.54
C LYS A 111 -2.65 -1.16 -27.53
N VAL A 112 -3.41 -0.95 -26.45
CA VAL A 112 -3.62 -1.96 -25.41
C VAL A 112 -4.48 -3.10 -25.93
N ILE A 113 -5.61 -2.80 -26.60
CA ILE A 113 -6.48 -3.80 -27.23
C ILE A 113 -5.68 -4.68 -28.20
N ASP A 114 -4.92 -4.07 -29.11
CA ASP A 114 -4.15 -4.80 -30.13
C ASP A 114 -3.10 -5.70 -29.48
N SER A 115 -2.43 -5.21 -28.42
CA SER A 115 -1.44 -6.01 -27.70
C SER A 115 -2.07 -7.19 -26.95
N MET A 116 -3.21 -7.00 -26.27
CA MET A 116 -3.90 -8.07 -25.55
C MET A 116 -4.40 -9.14 -26.52
N LYS A 117 -5.01 -8.74 -27.66
CA LYS A 117 -5.45 -9.67 -28.72
C LYS A 117 -4.28 -10.46 -29.29
N ALA A 118 -3.16 -9.81 -29.56
CA ALA A 118 -1.96 -10.47 -30.07
C ALA A 118 -1.32 -11.44 -29.06
N GLN A 119 -1.55 -11.28 -27.75
CA GLN A 119 -1.08 -12.24 -26.74
C GLN A 119 -2.02 -13.42 -26.56
N GLY A 120 -3.33 -13.18 -26.53
CA GLY A 120 -4.32 -14.26 -26.42
C GLY A 120 -4.25 -15.30 -27.55
N GLN A 121 -3.67 -14.92 -28.70
CA GLN A 121 -3.47 -15.81 -29.85
C GLN A 121 -2.17 -16.63 -29.80
N LYS A 122 -1.28 -16.41 -28.83
CA LYS A 122 0.00 -17.12 -28.76
C LYS A 122 -0.13 -18.44 -28.00
N PRO A 123 0.60 -19.50 -28.41
CA PRO A 123 0.65 -20.76 -27.67
C PRO A 123 1.21 -20.61 -26.25
N HIS A 124 2.18 -19.69 -26.09
CA HIS A 124 2.80 -19.35 -24.82
C HIS A 124 2.74 -17.81 -24.65
N PRO A 125 1.63 -17.29 -24.13
CA PRO A 125 1.50 -15.85 -23.90
C PRO A 125 2.51 -15.41 -22.83
N LYS A 126 3.04 -14.19 -22.97
CA LYS A 126 4.03 -13.66 -22.00
C LYS A 126 3.41 -13.26 -20.66
N TYR A 127 2.10 -13.09 -20.63
CA TYR A 127 1.29 -12.75 -19.46
C TYR A 127 -0.14 -13.22 -19.70
N ASP A 128 -0.87 -13.53 -18.62
CA ASP A 128 -2.28 -13.92 -18.71
C ASP A 128 -3.15 -12.67 -18.84
N ILE A 129 -3.78 -12.52 -20.01
CA ILE A 129 -4.66 -11.39 -20.32
C ILE A 129 -5.92 -11.36 -19.45
N ASN A 130 -6.34 -12.49 -18.89
CA ASN A 130 -7.55 -12.59 -18.08
C ASN A 130 -7.31 -12.14 -16.62
N GLN A 131 -6.04 -12.03 -16.21
CA GLN A 131 -5.68 -11.61 -14.86
C GLN A 131 -5.58 -10.09 -14.71
N ILE A 132 -5.65 -9.33 -15.81
CA ILE A 132 -5.54 -7.87 -15.81
C ILE A 132 -6.79 -7.27 -16.46
N LYS A 133 -7.54 -6.53 -15.66
CA LYS A 133 -8.70 -5.74 -16.13
C LYS A 133 -8.20 -4.38 -16.61
N VAL A 134 -8.83 -3.80 -17.62
CA VAL A 134 -8.40 -2.50 -18.18
C VAL A 134 -9.48 -1.46 -17.98
N TRP A 135 -9.10 -0.38 -17.30
CA TRP A 135 -9.92 0.83 -17.17
C TRP A 135 -9.39 1.90 -18.12
N ILE A 136 -10.29 2.67 -18.71
CA ILE A 136 -9.98 3.72 -19.69
C ILE A 136 -10.42 5.05 -19.09
N TYR A 137 -9.46 5.92 -18.84
CA TYR A 137 -9.70 7.29 -18.42
C TYR A 137 -9.70 8.24 -19.63
N ALA A 138 -10.81 8.95 -19.83
CA ALA A 138 -11.00 9.96 -20.86
C ALA A 138 -10.89 11.36 -20.23
N PRO A 139 -9.75 12.08 -20.36
CA PRO A 139 -9.52 13.32 -19.61
C PRO A 139 -10.49 14.46 -19.96
N ARG A 140 -11.00 14.49 -21.20
CA ARG A 140 -11.91 15.57 -21.65
C ARG A 140 -13.29 15.48 -21.00
N SER A 141 -13.80 14.26 -20.86
CA SER A 141 -15.08 14.00 -20.19
C SER A 141 -14.92 13.67 -18.72
N GLN A 142 -13.66 13.51 -18.25
CA GLN A 142 -13.31 13.06 -16.89
C GLN A 142 -13.99 11.74 -16.49
N LEU A 143 -14.23 10.85 -17.46
CA LEU A 143 -14.87 9.56 -17.23
C LEU A 143 -13.84 8.44 -17.18
N ILE A 144 -14.07 7.48 -16.29
CA ILE A 144 -13.44 6.16 -16.26
C ILE A 144 -14.46 5.14 -16.78
N GLN A 145 -14.01 4.31 -17.73
CA GLN A 145 -14.83 3.27 -18.34
C GLN A 145 -14.13 1.93 -18.31
N LEU A 146 -14.91 0.85 -18.25
CA LEU A 146 -14.39 -0.51 -18.42
C LEU A 146 -14.13 -0.79 -19.91
N LEU A 147 -13.00 -1.38 -20.24
CA LEU A 147 -12.79 -1.93 -21.57
C LEU A 147 -13.82 -3.05 -21.81
N LEU A 148 -14.59 -2.98 -22.90
CA LEU A 148 -15.79 -3.80 -23.18
C LEU A 148 -15.65 -5.32 -23.00
N GLU A 149 -14.43 -5.86 -23.11
CA GLU A 149 -14.14 -7.30 -23.00
C GLU A 149 -13.76 -7.71 -21.55
N CYS A 150 -13.76 -6.77 -20.60
CA CYS A 150 -13.47 -7.02 -19.19
C CYS A 150 -14.76 -6.94 -18.34
N SER A 151 -14.76 -7.63 -17.19
CA SER A 151 -15.81 -7.54 -16.17
C SER A 151 -15.22 -7.70 -14.77
N HIS A 152 -15.72 -6.93 -13.81
CA HIS A 152 -15.54 -7.16 -12.38
C HIS A 152 -16.52 -8.22 -11.87
N GLU A 153 -16.21 -8.84 -10.73
CA GLU A 153 -17.19 -9.72 -10.08
C GLU A 153 -18.33 -8.93 -9.42
N ASN A 154 -18.09 -7.68 -9.05
CA ASN A 154 -19.11 -6.79 -8.51
C ASN A 154 -19.96 -6.19 -9.65
N SER A 155 -21.25 -6.55 -9.71
CA SER A 155 -22.16 -6.12 -10.77
C SER A 155 -22.42 -4.61 -10.77
N ALA A 156 -22.56 -3.99 -9.60
CA ALA A 156 -22.79 -2.56 -9.47
C ALA A 156 -21.61 -1.75 -10.02
N LEU A 157 -20.37 -2.19 -9.74
CA LEU A 157 -19.17 -1.58 -10.31
C LEU A 157 -19.14 -1.71 -11.84
N ASN A 158 -19.52 -2.86 -12.41
CA ASN A 158 -19.63 -3.01 -13.86
C ASN A 158 -20.64 -2.04 -14.45
N GLU A 159 -21.84 -1.92 -13.88
CA GLU A 159 -22.87 -0.99 -14.35
C GLU A 159 -22.35 0.46 -14.36
N MET A 160 -21.67 0.87 -13.29
CA MET A 160 -21.06 2.21 -13.20
C MET A 160 -19.99 2.43 -14.27
N LEU A 161 -19.04 1.51 -14.41
CA LEU A 161 -17.94 1.64 -15.36
C LEU A 161 -18.42 1.52 -16.83
N HIS A 162 -19.47 0.75 -17.11
CA HIS A 162 -20.08 0.69 -18.45
C HIS A 162 -20.83 1.98 -18.80
N ALA A 163 -21.54 2.57 -17.84
CA ALA A 163 -22.19 3.87 -18.02
C ALA A 163 -21.16 5.01 -18.20
N GLY A 164 -19.93 4.81 -17.74
CA GLY A 164 -18.92 5.85 -17.61
C GLY A 164 -19.05 6.54 -16.25
N PHE A 165 -18.09 6.24 -15.37
CA PHE A 165 -18.04 6.79 -14.03
C PHE A 165 -17.12 8.02 -13.99
N GLY A 166 -17.63 9.18 -13.60
CA GLY A 166 -16.84 10.41 -13.50
C GLY A 166 -17.68 11.64 -13.14
N ASP A 167 -17.03 12.78 -12.94
CA ASP A 167 -17.71 14.02 -12.55
C ASP A 167 -18.39 14.66 -13.76
N GLN A 168 -19.73 14.59 -13.81
CA GLN A 168 -20.51 15.21 -14.89
C GLN A 168 -20.57 16.74 -14.75
N ASN A 169 -20.10 17.32 -13.64
CA ASN A 169 -19.99 18.76 -13.48
C ASN A 169 -18.60 19.22 -13.94
N LEU A 170 -18.53 19.76 -15.17
CA LEU A 170 -17.35 20.33 -15.85
C LEU A 170 -16.49 21.35 -15.04
N HIS A 171 -16.91 21.75 -13.84
CA HIS A 171 -16.22 22.70 -12.96
C HIS A 171 -15.69 22.12 -11.65
N ARG A 172 -15.96 20.85 -11.37
CA ARG A 172 -15.32 20.12 -10.28
C ARG A 172 -14.27 19.22 -10.92
N GLN A 173 -13.02 19.38 -10.52
CA GLN A 173 -12.00 18.41 -10.88
C GLN A 173 -12.43 17.08 -10.27
N TYR A 174 -12.29 15.99 -11.03
CA TYR A 174 -12.45 14.64 -10.51
C TYR A 174 -11.61 14.47 -9.24
N GLU A 175 -12.24 14.62 -8.09
CA GLU A 175 -11.64 14.30 -6.81
C GLU A 175 -11.87 12.82 -6.56
N LEU A 176 -11.01 11.98 -7.13
CA LEU A 176 -10.65 10.79 -6.36
C LEU A 176 -10.31 11.28 -4.95
N PRO A 177 -10.75 10.57 -3.91
CA PRO A 177 -10.25 10.81 -2.58
C PRO A 177 -8.73 10.89 -2.58
N TYR A 178 -8.18 12.09 -2.71
CA TYR A 178 -6.75 12.29 -2.68
C TYR A 178 -6.41 12.37 -1.21
N CYS A 179 -6.10 11.23 -0.60
CA CYS A 179 -5.30 11.23 0.61
C CYS A 179 -3.84 11.05 0.18
N TYR A 180 -2.96 11.94 0.63
CA TYR A 180 -1.54 11.96 0.26
C TYR A 180 -0.89 10.57 0.22
N SER A 181 -1.21 9.75 1.22
CA SER A 181 -1.00 8.32 1.29
C SER A 181 -1.47 7.91 2.68
N THR A 182 -1.75 6.65 2.89
CA THR A 182 -1.97 6.09 4.21
C THR A 182 -0.68 5.53 4.80
N HIS A 183 0.40 5.44 4.03
CA HIS A 183 1.71 5.08 4.53
C HIS A 183 2.41 6.28 5.20
N PRO A 184 2.82 6.19 6.49
CA PRO A 184 3.42 7.30 7.22
C PRO A 184 4.64 7.91 6.54
N TYR A 185 5.55 7.10 5.99
CA TYR A 185 6.74 7.62 5.29
C TYR A 185 6.39 8.46 4.07
N ARG A 186 5.35 8.06 3.32
CA ARG A 186 4.93 8.82 2.14
C ARG A 186 4.30 10.16 2.52
N LEU A 187 3.59 10.21 3.65
CA LEU A 187 3.13 11.46 4.24
C LEU A 187 4.29 12.38 4.65
N ILE A 188 5.39 11.81 5.17
CA ILE A 188 6.62 12.58 5.46
C ILE A 188 7.18 13.16 4.15
N GLN A 189 7.31 12.34 3.10
CA GLN A 189 7.84 12.82 1.81
C GLN A 189 6.97 13.90 1.17
N LEU A 190 5.65 13.71 1.12
CA LEU A 190 4.74 14.58 0.39
C LEU A 190 4.32 15.81 1.20
N ALA A 191 3.79 15.62 2.41
CA ALA A 191 3.27 16.71 3.22
C ALA A 191 4.37 17.46 3.97
N ILE A 192 5.31 16.75 4.59
CA ILE A 192 6.36 17.42 5.40
C ILE A 192 7.46 17.96 4.50
N VAL A 193 8.07 17.13 3.64
CA VAL A 193 9.22 17.55 2.81
C VAL A 193 8.75 18.26 1.53
N GLY A 194 7.78 17.67 0.82
CA GLY A 194 7.30 18.15 -0.47
C GLY A 194 6.55 19.47 -0.40
N GLU A 195 5.84 19.71 0.70
CA GLU A 195 5.00 20.89 0.91
C GLU A 195 5.55 21.81 2.00
N CYS A 196 5.57 21.39 3.27
CA CYS A 196 5.95 22.28 4.37
C CYS A 196 7.39 22.79 4.25
N TYR A 197 8.36 21.87 4.14
CA TYR A 197 9.78 22.24 3.98
C TYR A 197 10.02 23.03 2.69
N ARG A 198 9.36 22.63 1.59
CA ARG A 198 9.44 23.36 0.33
C ARG A 198 8.92 24.79 0.48
N LYS A 199 7.80 25.02 1.17
CA LYS A 199 7.30 26.38 1.45
C LYS A 199 8.30 27.16 2.28
N ASN A 200 8.82 26.55 3.34
CA ASN A 200 9.79 27.19 4.22
C ASN A 200 11.09 27.56 3.48
N LEU A 201 11.51 26.78 2.49
CA LEU A 201 12.68 27.09 1.66
C LEU A 201 12.54 28.38 0.84
N PHE A 202 11.32 28.84 0.58
CA PHE A 202 11.04 30.04 -0.20
C PHE A 202 10.43 31.18 0.63
N ASP A 203 10.37 31.02 1.96
CA ASP A 203 9.88 32.05 2.88
C ASP A 203 11.06 32.72 3.58
N ASP A 204 11.33 33.97 3.20
CA ASP A 204 12.43 34.77 3.75
C ASP A 204 12.29 35.08 5.25
N SER A 205 11.11 34.86 5.84
CA SER A 205 10.87 35.04 7.28
C SER A 205 11.31 33.84 8.13
N ILE A 206 11.63 32.71 7.51
CA ILE A 206 12.00 31.48 8.22
C ILE A 206 13.51 31.33 8.31
N GLU A 207 14.05 31.35 9.54
CA GLU A 207 15.49 31.26 9.80
C GLU A 207 16.06 29.88 9.45
N ASP A 208 15.40 28.80 9.88
CA ASP A 208 15.77 27.44 9.51
C ASP A 208 14.61 26.73 8.79
N PRO A 209 14.70 26.53 7.47
CA PRO A 209 13.62 25.91 6.71
C PRO A 209 13.36 24.46 7.13
N LYS A 210 14.30 23.79 7.81
CA LYS A 210 14.14 22.42 8.31
C LYS A 210 13.29 22.32 9.57
N VAL A 211 13.01 23.44 10.23
CA VAL A 211 12.07 23.49 11.36
C VAL A 211 10.67 23.59 10.78
N ILE A 212 9.85 22.58 11.08
CA ILE A 212 8.49 22.45 10.56
C ILE A 212 7.50 22.47 11.73
N GLU A 213 6.60 23.45 11.70
CA GLU A 213 5.47 23.54 12.62
C GLU A 213 4.48 22.39 12.39
N LYS A 214 4.11 21.67 13.44
CA LYS A 214 3.13 20.57 13.41
C LYS A 214 1.76 21.06 12.95
N SER A 215 1.40 22.31 13.26
CA SER A 215 0.19 22.98 12.78
C SER A 215 0.16 23.15 11.26
N ALA A 216 1.32 23.45 10.63
CA ALA A 216 1.43 23.54 9.18
C ALA A 216 1.29 22.18 8.49
N VAL A 217 1.80 21.11 9.11
CA VAL A 217 1.59 19.73 8.64
C VAL A 217 0.11 19.35 8.76
N LEU A 218 -0.52 19.62 9.91
CA LEU A 218 -1.95 19.38 10.12
C LEU A 218 -2.79 20.05 9.03
N LEU A 219 -2.55 21.34 8.76
CA LEU A 219 -3.27 22.09 7.72
C LEU A 219 -3.03 21.50 6.33
N THR A 220 -1.79 21.12 6.02
CA THR A 220 -1.43 20.49 4.76
C THR A 220 -2.21 19.17 4.58
N LEU A 221 -2.23 18.32 5.60
CA LEU A 221 -3.00 17.07 5.57
C LEU A 221 -4.51 17.31 5.47
N MET A 222 -5.06 18.27 6.21
CA MET A 222 -6.49 18.66 6.18
C MET A 222 -6.94 19.09 4.78
N ASN A 223 -6.13 19.90 4.09
CA ASN A 223 -6.41 20.36 2.73
C ASN A 223 -6.38 19.23 1.69
N ASN A 224 -5.84 18.07 2.06
CA ASN A 224 -5.74 16.88 1.23
C ASN A 224 -6.52 15.73 1.86
N ILE A 225 -7.62 16.04 2.56
CA ILE A 225 -8.68 15.07 2.83
C ILE A 225 -9.87 15.41 1.95
N SER A 226 -10.36 14.39 1.28
CA SER A 226 -11.47 14.40 0.32
C SER A 226 -12.67 15.23 0.76
N LEU A 227 -13.35 15.82 -0.23
CA LEU A 227 -14.66 16.45 -0.06
C LEU A 227 -15.67 15.42 0.46
N GLY A 228 -16.28 15.67 1.62
CA GLY A 228 -17.44 14.90 2.08
C GLY A 228 -17.49 14.52 3.57
N ALA A 229 -16.35 14.49 4.27
CA ALA A 229 -16.37 14.23 5.72
C ALA A 229 -16.69 15.51 6.54
N PRO A 230 -17.47 15.42 7.63
CA PRO A 230 -17.68 16.54 8.56
C PRO A 230 -16.35 17.09 9.09
N GLU A 231 -16.26 18.40 9.29
CA GLU A 231 -15.02 19.06 9.68
C GLU A 231 -14.47 18.55 11.02
N GLU A 232 -15.33 18.30 12.01
CA GLU A 232 -14.89 17.74 13.30
C GLU A 232 -14.26 16.35 13.14
N LEU A 233 -14.87 15.50 12.30
CA LEU A 233 -14.34 14.17 12.00
C LEU A 233 -13.01 14.25 11.26
N LYS A 234 -12.89 15.18 10.29
CA LYS A 234 -11.63 15.41 9.57
C LYS A 234 -10.51 15.80 10.52
N ILE A 235 -10.75 16.76 11.43
CA ILE A 235 -9.76 17.21 12.39
C ILE A 235 -9.29 16.07 13.29
N GLN A 236 -10.23 15.29 13.84
CA GLN A 236 -9.90 14.14 14.70
C GLN A 236 -9.01 13.13 13.97
N LEU A 237 -9.37 12.77 12.73
CA LEU A 237 -8.64 11.81 11.92
C LEU A 237 -7.25 12.32 11.51
N VAL A 238 -7.15 13.58 11.06
CA VAL A 238 -5.85 14.16 10.68
C VAL A 238 -4.94 14.28 11.90
N THR A 239 -5.48 14.64 13.06
CA THR A 239 -4.70 14.74 14.30
C THR A 239 -4.12 13.38 14.67
N GLU A 240 -4.93 12.33 14.64
CA GLU A 240 -4.45 10.97 14.91
C GLU A 240 -3.44 10.50 13.85
N LYS A 241 -3.69 10.83 12.58
CA LYS A 241 -2.77 10.48 11.50
C LYS A 241 -1.43 11.21 11.65
N LEU A 242 -1.46 12.50 11.98
CA LEU A 242 -0.27 13.30 12.23
C LEU A 242 0.53 12.70 13.38
N ARG A 243 -0.11 12.33 14.49
CA ARG A 243 0.55 11.63 15.61
C ARG A 243 1.31 10.40 15.13
N ILE A 244 0.65 9.51 14.37
CA ILE A 244 1.27 8.30 13.82
C ILE A 244 2.43 8.64 12.89
N VAL A 245 2.30 9.65 12.02
CA VAL A 245 3.36 10.11 11.10
C VAL A 245 4.57 10.61 11.87
N LEU A 246 4.34 11.40 12.93
CA LEU A 246 5.39 11.95 13.79
C LEU A 246 6.13 10.84 14.53
N GLU A 247 5.40 9.92 15.17
CA GLU A 247 5.98 8.75 15.85
C GLU A 247 6.79 7.89 14.87
N TYR A 248 6.28 7.69 13.66
CA TYR A 248 6.96 6.91 12.63
C TYR A 248 8.26 7.58 12.18
N GLY A 249 8.25 8.88 11.93
CA GLY A 249 9.46 9.59 11.53
C GLY A 249 10.49 9.69 12.66
N GLN A 250 10.07 9.79 13.92
CA GLN A 250 10.97 9.70 15.08
C GLN A 250 11.59 8.30 15.21
N LYS A 251 10.79 7.24 15.05
CA LYS A 251 11.26 5.85 15.08
C LYS A 251 12.40 5.61 14.09
N TYR A 252 12.26 6.11 12.86
CA TYR A 252 13.31 6.00 11.83
C TYR A 252 14.29 7.20 11.82
N GLN A 253 14.28 8.05 12.86
CA GLN A 253 15.12 9.25 13.04
C GLN A 253 15.21 10.15 11.79
N LEU A 254 14.07 10.33 11.12
CA LEU A 254 13.92 11.22 9.97
C LEU A 254 13.80 12.68 10.41
N PHE A 255 13.34 12.92 11.62
CA PHE A 255 13.32 14.22 12.28
C PHE A 255 13.45 14.08 13.79
N ASP A 256 13.90 15.16 14.42
CA ASP A 256 14.04 15.30 15.86
C ASP A 256 12.94 16.23 16.38
N GLU A 257 12.43 15.97 17.58
CA GLU A 257 11.46 16.86 18.24
C GLU A 257 12.21 18.05 18.86
N ILE A 258 11.78 19.26 18.52
CA ILE A 258 12.37 20.49 19.10
C ILE A 258 11.57 20.88 20.34
N ASP A 259 10.25 20.93 20.19
CA ASP A 259 9.28 21.25 21.22
C ASP A 259 7.90 20.62 20.93
N ALA A 260 6.91 20.98 21.74
CA ALA A 260 5.55 20.45 21.65
C ALA A 260 4.89 20.72 20.29
N ASP A 261 5.31 21.78 19.58
CA ASP A 261 4.64 22.31 18.39
C ASP A 261 5.47 22.17 17.10
N ALA A 262 6.77 21.86 17.18
CA ALA A 262 7.65 21.79 16.02
C ALA A 262 8.57 20.55 15.98
N ILE A 263 8.95 20.15 14.76
CA ILE A 263 9.96 19.13 14.47
C ILE A 263 11.08 19.71 13.61
N ARG A 264 12.28 19.11 13.66
CA ARG A 264 13.40 19.45 12.78
C ARG A 264 13.76 18.28 11.87
N LEU A 265 13.78 18.49 10.55
CA LEU A 265 14.25 17.48 9.61
C LEU A 265 15.72 17.11 9.88
N ASN A 266 15.96 15.84 10.21
CA ASN A 266 17.28 15.31 10.47
C ASN A 266 17.88 14.83 9.14
N CYS A 267 18.45 15.77 8.37
CA CYS A 267 19.02 15.47 7.06
C CYS A 267 20.18 16.41 6.71
N ARG A 268 21.04 15.95 5.79
CA ARG A 268 22.14 16.76 5.22
C ARG A 268 21.66 17.54 3.98
N GLY A 269 22.27 18.70 3.74
CA GLY A 269 21.93 19.57 2.62
C GLY A 269 20.70 20.44 2.85
N THR A 270 20.47 21.39 1.94
CA THR A 270 19.35 22.37 1.98
C THR A 270 18.58 22.45 0.66
N LYS A 271 19.03 21.75 -0.39
CA LYS A 271 18.28 21.66 -1.64
C LYS A 271 17.20 20.61 -1.48
N LEU A 272 15.96 20.91 -1.91
CA LEU A 272 14.82 20.00 -1.81
C LEU A 272 15.14 18.56 -2.26
N ARG A 273 15.79 18.41 -3.41
CA ARG A 273 16.20 17.11 -3.93
C ARG A 273 17.16 16.35 -2.99
N ALA A 274 18.16 17.04 -2.44
CA ALA A 274 19.12 16.43 -1.52
C ALA A 274 18.46 16.02 -0.19
N VAL A 275 17.48 16.79 0.28
CA VAL A 275 16.70 16.45 1.47
C VAL A 275 15.84 15.21 1.23
N LEU A 276 15.14 15.13 0.10
CA LEU A 276 14.36 13.95 -0.28
C LEU A 276 15.23 12.68 -0.36
N GLU A 277 16.35 12.76 -1.10
CA GLU A 277 17.29 11.64 -1.25
C GLU A 277 17.87 11.18 0.11
N ASN A 278 18.21 12.12 1.01
CA ASN A 278 18.79 11.77 2.31
C ASN A 278 17.76 11.18 3.29
N ILE A 279 16.53 11.70 3.30
CA ILE A 279 15.43 11.14 4.10
C ILE A 279 15.08 9.74 3.60
N GLU A 280 15.09 9.52 2.28
CA GLU A 280 14.83 8.22 1.67
C GLU A 280 15.89 7.18 2.01
N GLU A 281 17.15 7.50 1.79
CA GLU A 281 18.26 6.60 2.13
C GLU A 281 18.25 6.23 3.62
N LYS A 282 18.00 7.21 4.50
CA LYS A 282 17.91 6.98 5.94
C LYS A 282 16.73 6.08 6.31
N PHE A 283 15.55 6.33 5.74
CA PHE A 283 14.36 5.51 5.97
C PHE A 283 14.60 4.06 5.53
N ILE A 284 15.03 3.86 4.29
CA ILE A 284 15.24 2.53 3.71
C ILE A 284 16.25 1.74 4.54
N SER A 285 17.41 2.32 4.86
CA SER A 285 18.44 1.63 5.65
C SER A 285 17.88 1.12 6.97
N ARG A 286 17.19 1.97 7.73
CA ARG A 286 16.71 1.61 9.08
C ARG A 286 15.52 0.67 9.05
N TRP A 287 14.65 0.81 8.07
CA TRP A 287 13.53 -0.08 7.87
C TRP A 287 14.01 -1.49 7.49
N VAL A 288 14.99 -1.59 6.59
CA VAL A 288 15.63 -2.87 6.24
C VAL A 288 16.32 -3.49 7.47
N ASP A 289 17.05 -2.71 8.26
CA ASP A 289 17.71 -3.19 9.49
C ASP A 289 16.71 -3.75 10.51
N GLU A 290 15.58 -3.06 10.70
CA GLU A 290 14.49 -3.52 11.58
C GLU A 290 13.88 -4.82 11.07
N LYS A 291 13.56 -4.92 9.78
CA LYS A 291 12.94 -6.11 9.19
C LYS A 291 13.88 -7.31 9.23
N THR A 292 15.15 -7.11 8.91
CA THR A 292 16.16 -8.17 8.98
C THR A 292 16.34 -8.66 10.42
N SER A 293 16.35 -7.75 11.40
CA SER A 293 16.42 -8.11 12.82
C SER A 293 15.19 -8.90 13.27
N ALA A 294 13.98 -8.43 12.91
CA ALA A 294 12.75 -9.10 13.29
C ALA A 294 12.60 -10.49 12.65
N GLU A 295 13.02 -10.64 11.40
CA GLU A 295 13.01 -11.92 10.69
C GLU A 295 14.09 -12.87 11.23
N GLY A 296 15.27 -12.34 11.56
CA GLY A 296 16.31 -13.10 12.26
C GLY A 296 15.88 -13.56 13.65
N GLU A 297 15.17 -12.72 14.41
CA GLU A 297 14.58 -13.10 15.71
C GLU A 297 13.51 -14.17 15.54
N LYS A 298 12.63 -14.04 14.55
CA LYS A 298 11.60 -15.04 14.24
C LYS A 298 12.22 -16.40 13.90
N LEU A 299 13.22 -16.42 13.00
CA LEU A 299 13.93 -17.65 12.63
C LEU A 299 14.68 -18.26 13.82
N ALA A 300 15.32 -17.44 14.65
CA ALA A 300 15.98 -17.91 15.87
C ALA A 300 14.99 -18.49 16.90
N LEU A 301 13.79 -17.91 17.01
CA LEU A 301 12.69 -18.44 17.81
C LEU A 301 12.20 -19.77 17.23
N GLU A 302 11.96 -19.87 15.93
CA GLU A 302 11.53 -21.11 15.26
C GLU A 302 12.57 -22.22 15.45
N ASP A 303 13.86 -21.95 15.25
CA ASP A 303 14.96 -22.88 15.52
C ASP A 303 15.00 -23.33 16.99
N TYR A 304 14.74 -22.40 17.92
CA TYR A 304 14.65 -22.70 19.35
C TYR A 304 13.45 -23.62 19.65
N TRP A 305 12.27 -23.34 19.08
CA TRP A 305 11.07 -24.15 19.26
C TRP A 305 11.22 -25.54 18.64
N GLU A 306 11.78 -25.65 17.44
CA GLU A 306 12.09 -26.95 16.81
C GLU A 306 13.09 -27.75 17.63
N SER A 307 14.12 -27.10 18.16
CA SER A 307 15.13 -27.74 19.02
C SER A 307 14.53 -28.17 20.36
N ALA A 308 13.68 -27.33 20.97
CA ALA A 308 12.99 -27.65 22.21
C ALA A 308 11.98 -28.80 22.05
N MET A 309 11.23 -28.83 20.94
CA MET A 309 10.31 -29.94 20.63
C MET A 309 11.05 -31.24 20.30
N ARG A 310 12.22 -31.20 19.63
CA ARG A 310 13.08 -32.38 19.46
C ARG A 310 13.58 -32.92 20.80
N ASN A 311 13.98 -32.04 21.72
CA ASN A 311 14.42 -32.45 23.05
C ASN A 311 13.28 -33.06 23.90
N GLN A 312 12.04 -32.55 23.77
CA GLN A 312 10.86 -33.16 24.38
C GLN A 312 10.53 -34.53 23.76
N ALA A 313 10.55 -34.67 22.43
CA ALA A 313 10.31 -35.95 21.77
C ALA A 313 11.33 -37.02 22.16
N THR A 314 12.58 -36.61 22.39
CA THR A 314 13.65 -37.49 22.87
C THR A 314 13.40 -37.93 24.32
N LEU A 315 12.90 -37.04 25.19
CA LEU A 315 12.51 -37.39 26.56
C LEU A 315 11.32 -38.37 26.62
N PHE A 316 10.33 -38.23 25.73
CA PHE A 316 9.22 -39.19 25.62
C PHE A 316 9.68 -40.58 25.12
N GLN A 317 10.65 -40.64 24.21
CA GLN A 317 11.24 -41.92 23.78
C GLN A 317 12.09 -42.62 24.85
N PHE A 318 12.67 -41.87 25.80
CA PHE A 318 13.36 -42.44 26.96
C PHE A 318 12.37 -42.97 28.01
N SER A 319 11.22 -42.32 28.19
CA SER A 319 10.17 -42.75 29.12
C SER A 319 9.45 -44.02 28.67
N GLU A 320 9.25 -44.24 27.36
CA GLU A 320 8.61 -45.49 26.86
C GLU A 320 9.54 -46.71 26.91
N ARG A 321 10.86 -46.54 27.04
CA ARG A 321 11.82 -47.65 27.09
C ARG A 321 12.06 -48.24 28.48
N GLU A 322 11.67 -47.56 29.56
CA GLU A 322 11.88 -48.06 30.93
C GLU A 322 10.73 -48.94 31.46
N ASP A 323 9.58 -49.04 30.77
CA ASP A 323 8.40 -49.75 31.29
C ASP A 323 8.11 -51.13 30.65
N THR A 324 9.02 -51.71 29.85
CA THR A 324 8.78 -53.02 29.19
C THR A 324 9.74 -54.15 29.56
N SER A 325 10.33 -54.18 30.77
CA SER A 325 11.11 -55.36 31.18
C SER A 325 11.02 -55.70 32.67
N LEU A 326 9.85 -56.10 33.14
CA LEU A 326 9.72 -56.92 34.36
C LEU A 326 8.53 -57.89 34.24
N GLU A 327 8.68 -58.97 33.46
CA GLU A 327 7.95 -60.21 33.72
C GLU A 327 8.81 -61.45 33.42
N ARG A 328 9.14 -62.18 34.51
CA ARG A 328 9.42 -63.62 34.65
C ARG A 328 10.74 -64.14 34.04
N GLU A 329 11.47 -65.09 34.62
CA GLU A 329 11.08 -66.28 35.39
C GLU A 329 12.14 -66.61 36.47
N ASP A 330 11.68 -66.96 37.69
CA ASP A 330 12.46 -67.73 38.67
C ASP A 330 11.57 -68.90 39.13
N SER A 331 11.82 -70.09 38.59
CA SER A 331 11.38 -71.36 39.16
C SER A 331 12.19 -72.51 38.57
N ASP A 332 13.35 -72.77 39.18
CA ASP A 332 14.02 -74.07 39.09
C ASP A 332 13.76 -74.88 40.37
N SER A 333 13.65 -76.19 40.15
CA SER A 333 13.27 -77.25 41.11
C SER A 333 14.36 -77.62 42.10
#